data_AF-A0A397SJD7-F1
#
_entry.id   AF-A0A397SJD7-F1
#
_cell.length_a   1.000
_cell.length_b   1.000
_cell.length_c   1.000
_cell.angle_alpha   90.00
_cell.angle_beta   90.00
_cell.angle_gamma   90.00
#
_symmetry.space_group_name_H-M   'P 1'
#
loop_
_entity.id
_entity.type
_entity.pdbx_description
1 polymer ?
#
loop_
_entity_poly.entity_id
_entity_poly.type
_entity_poly.pdbx_seq_one_letter_code
_entity_poly.pdbx_strand_id
1 'polypeptide(L)'
;MSYTSISHSSQPIPKNSHIGIIGAGPAGISVAHFLRKEGYKNITILESSSHIAGKSATFFHENRGYDIGALMVSHNYTNIKSLATEFNCPLETFTGRSLNIEDNSILVNDTDKIGIYSKLLPNISHYLEEKQSFLNISRPGHGQLSERELYAPISQFLKDRNMSYLKDAWGLAYTSAGYGFLVKNI
;
A
#
# COMPACT_ATOMS: atom_id res chain seq x y z
N MET A 1 -1.01 -26.79 11.23
CA MET A 1 -2.38 -26.60 10.70
C MET A 1 -2.39 -27.11 9.28
N SER A 2 -3.24 -28.09 8.96
CA SER A 2 -3.39 -28.61 7.60
C SER A 2 -4.17 -27.60 6.77
N TYR A 3 -3.51 -26.95 5.82
CA TYR A 3 -4.21 -26.13 4.83
C TYR A 3 -5.01 -27.08 3.93
N THR A 4 -6.33 -27.03 4.01
CA THR A 4 -7.21 -27.71 3.07
C THR A 4 -6.86 -27.25 1.65
N SER A 5 -6.49 -28.19 0.78
CA SER A 5 -6.21 -27.90 -0.63
C SER A 5 -7.47 -27.31 -1.26
N ILE A 6 -7.46 -26.00 -1.53
CA ILE A 6 -8.53 -25.34 -2.28
C ILE A 6 -8.41 -25.89 -3.71
N SER A 7 -9.38 -26.71 -4.12
CA SER A 7 -9.48 -27.15 -5.51
C SER A 7 -9.81 -25.91 -6.35
N HIS A 8 -8.84 -25.39 -7.09
CA HIS A 8 -9.08 -24.34 -8.06
C HIS A 8 -9.86 -24.93 -9.23
N SER A 9 -11.12 -24.52 -9.42
CA SER A 9 -11.78 -24.72 -10.70
C SER A 9 -11.07 -23.85 -11.73
N SER A 10 -10.41 -24.47 -12.70
CA SER A 10 -9.72 -23.78 -13.81
C SER A 10 -10.67 -23.13 -14.81
N GLN A 11 -11.99 -23.30 -14.65
CA GLN A 11 -12.99 -22.74 -15.53
C GLN A 11 -13.42 -21.34 -15.06
N PRO A 12 -13.45 -20.34 -15.96
CA PRO A 12 -13.91 -19.01 -15.62
C PRO A 12 -15.40 -19.00 -15.27
N ILE A 13 -15.77 -18.17 -14.31
CA ILE A 13 -17.17 -17.98 -13.89
C ILE A 13 -18.00 -17.49 -15.10
N PRO A 14 -19.20 -18.04 -15.37
CA PRO A 14 -20.06 -17.59 -16.48
C PRO A 14 -20.37 -16.09 -16.41
N LYS A 15 -20.36 -15.39 -17.55
CA LYS A 15 -20.50 -13.92 -17.62
C LYS A 15 -21.86 -13.38 -17.11
N ASN A 16 -22.88 -14.23 -17.08
CA ASN A 16 -24.22 -13.93 -16.56
C ASN A 16 -24.38 -14.27 -15.06
N SER A 17 -23.33 -14.73 -14.37
CA SER A 17 -23.39 -15.03 -12.94
C SER A 17 -23.69 -13.78 -12.12
N HIS A 18 -24.50 -13.93 -11.07
CA HIS A 18 -24.75 -12.87 -10.09
C HIS A 18 -23.57 -12.81 -9.11
N ILE A 19 -22.86 -11.69 -9.10
CA ILE A 19 -21.66 -11.49 -8.28
C ILE A 19 -21.98 -10.45 -7.21
N GLY A 20 -22.01 -10.90 -5.95
CA GLY A 20 -22.08 -10.03 -4.79
C GLY A 20 -20.68 -9.63 -4.31
N ILE A 21 -20.43 -8.34 -4.14
CA ILE A 21 -19.20 -7.76 -3.59
C ILE A 21 -19.55 -7.07 -2.28
N ILE A 22 -18.89 -7.45 -1.19
CA ILE A 22 -19.10 -6.83 0.12
C ILE A 22 -18.04 -5.75 0.34
N GLY A 23 -18.50 -4.52 0.54
CA GLY A 23 -17.69 -3.32 0.74
C GLY A 23 -17.46 -2.53 -0.56
N ALA A 24 -17.81 -1.25 -0.55
CA ALA A 24 -17.54 -0.28 -1.64
C ALA A 24 -16.27 0.55 -1.39
N GLY A 25 -15.26 -0.04 -0.73
CA GLY A 25 -13.91 0.53 -0.66
C GLY A 25 -13.12 0.37 -1.97
N PRO A 26 -11.84 0.77 -2.01
CA PRO A 26 -11.03 0.74 -3.23
C PRO A 26 -10.90 -0.67 -3.80
N ALA A 27 -10.80 -1.70 -2.95
CA ALA A 27 -10.76 -3.09 -3.37
C ALA A 27 -12.06 -3.54 -4.06
N GLY A 28 -13.21 -3.33 -3.42
CA GLY A 28 -14.51 -3.76 -3.94
C GLY A 28 -14.91 -3.03 -5.23
N ILE A 29 -14.69 -1.71 -5.28
CA ILE A 29 -14.93 -0.92 -6.50
C ILE A 29 -13.99 -1.36 -7.63
N SER A 30 -12.71 -1.63 -7.33
CA SER A 30 -11.76 -2.12 -8.35
C SER A 30 -12.21 -3.47 -8.91
N VAL A 31 -12.59 -4.42 -8.05
CA VAL A 31 -13.11 -5.73 -8.48
C VAL A 31 -14.34 -5.54 -9.37
N ALA A 32 -15.30 -4.71 -8.95
CA ALA A 32 -16.49 -4.44 -9.75
C ALA A 32 -16.13 -3.81 -11.12
N HIS A 33 -15.25 -2.81 -11.14
CA HIS A 33 -14.80 -2.14 -12.37
C HIS A 33 -14.16 -3.13 -13.35
N PHE A 34 -13.21 -3.95 -12.89
CA PHE A 34 -12.53 -4.91 -13.76
C PHE A 34 -13.44 -6.06 -14.20
N LEU A 35 -14.35 -6.54 -13.33
CA LEU A 35 -15.38 -7.50 -13.76
C LEU A 35 -16.29 -6.90 -14.84
N ARG A 36 -16.70 -5.63 -14.73
CA ARG A 36 -17.47 -4.99 -15.80
C ARG A 36 -16.69 -4.88 -17.10
N LYS A 37 -15.40 -4.50 -17.04
CA LYS A 37 -14.51 -4.48 -18.22
C LYS A 37 -14.39 -5.85 -18.88
N GLU A 38 -14.37 -6.91 -18.08
CA GLU A 38 -14.36 -8.30 -18.53
C GLU A 38 -15.74 -8.80 -19.02
N GLY A 39 -16.76 -7.94 -19.09
CA GLY A 39 -18.07 -8.26 -19.66
C GLY A 39 -19.07 -8.90 -18.70
N TYR A 40 -18.77 -8.96 -17.39
CA TYR A 40 -19.74 -9.37 -16.38
C TYR A 40 -20.80 -8.27 -16.19
N LYS A 41 -22.08 -8.66 -16.15
CA LYS A 41 -23.21 -7.71 -16.14
C LYS A 41 -23.95 -7.63 -14.82
N ASN A 42 -24.03 -8.74 -14.08
CA ASN A 42 -24.87 -8.89 -12.90
C ASN A 42 -24.05 -8.73 -11.61
N ILE A 43 -23.57 -7.51 -11.36
CA ILE A 43 -22.71 -7.20 -10.21
C ILE A 43 -23.47 -6.32 -9.22
N THR A 44 -23.48 -6.72 -7.95
CA THR A 44 -24.06 -5.95 -6.85
C THR A 44 -22.97 -5.68 -5.80
N ILE A 45 -22.77 -4.42 -5.44
CA ILE A 45 -21.88 -4.03 -4.35
C ILE A 45 -22.76 -3.67 -3.15
N LEU A 46 -22.48 -4.28 -2.00
CA LEU A 46 -23.15 -4.00 -0.73
C LEU A 46 -22.19 -3.23 0.17
N GLU A 47 -22.53 -1.98 0.47
CA GLU A 47 -21.78 -1.13 1.40
C GLU A 47 -22.60 -0.89 2.66
N SER A 48 -21.94 -0.98 3.80
CA SER A 48 -22.55 -0.79 5.12
C SER A 48 -22.77 0.67 5.47
N SER A 49 -21.92 1.56 4.97
CA SER A 49 -21.96 2.99 5.28
C SER A 49 -22.77 3.79 4.24
N SER A 50 -23.04 5.05 4.55
CA SER A 50 -23.71 5.98 3.64
C SER A 50 -22.79 6.55 2.55
N HIS A 51 -21.51 6.19 2.53
CA HIS A 51 -20.52 6.67 1.56
C HIS A 51 -19.72 5.51 0.96
N ILE A 52 -19.07 5.76 -0.17
CA ILE A 52 -18.18 4.80 -0.83
C ILE A 52 -16.71 5.17 -0.59
N ALA A 53 -15.78 4.43 -1.21
CA ALA A 53 -14.33 4.62 -1.16
C ALA A 53 -13.64 4.27 0.17
N GLY A 54 -14.40 3.99 1.24
CA GLY A 54 -13.86 3.48 2.50
C GLY A 54 -12.80 4.41 3.08
N LYS A 55 -11.57 3.91 3.30
CA LYS A 55 -10.45 4.71 3.84
C LYS A 55 -9.90 5.76 2.87
N SER A 56 -10.32 5.79 1.61
CA SER A 56 -10.00 6.86 0.67
C SER A 56 -11.09 7.92 0.75
N ALA A 57 -11.06 8.73 1.82
CA ALA A 57 -12.13 9.67 2.16
C ALA A 57 -11.61 11.10 2.27
N THR A 58 -12.39 12.02 1.70
CA THR A 58 -12.17 13.47 1.75
C THR A 58 -13.37 14.11 2.44
N PHE A 59 -13.12 14.85 3.51
CA PHE A 59 -14.11 15.65 4.22
C PHE A 59 -14.15 17.06 3.62
N PHE A 60 -15.35 17.58 3.33
CA PHE A 60 -15.51 18.92 2.76
C PHE A 60 -16.04 19.91 3.80
N HIS A 61 -15.34 21.03 3.95
CA HIS A 61 -15.75 22.15 4.79
C HIS A 61 -15.42 23.47 4.10
N GLU A 62 -16.38 24.40 4.03
CA GLU A 62 -16.22 25.71 3.38
C GLU A 62 -15.60 25.63 1.97
N ASN A 63 -16.09 24.69 1.14
CA ASN A 63 -15.59 24.40 -0.22
C ASN A 63 -14.12 23.96 -0.28
N ARG A 64 -13.56 23.47 0.83
CA ARG A 64 -12.21 22.88 0.89
C ARG A 64 -12.31 21.40 1.24
N GLY A 65 -11.59 20.59 0.49
CA GLY A 65 -11.42 19.16 0.76
C GLY A 65 -10.26 18.93 1.74
N TYR A 66 -10.48 18.04 2.69
CA TYR A 66 -9.49 17.59 3.68
C TYR A 66 -9.43 16.07 3.62
N ASP A 67 -8.30 15.53 3.20
CA ASP A 67 -8.12 14.08 3.16
C ASP A 67 -7.95 13.55 4.59
N ILE A 68 -8.88 12.68 4.99
CA ILE A 68 -8.94 12.09 6.33
C ILE A 68 -8.53 10.61 6.31
N GLY A 69 -7.88 10.18 5.22
CA GLY A 69 -7.46 8.80 5.01
C GLY A 69 -6.31 8.68 4.02
N ALA A 70 -6.47 7.88 2.96
CA ALA A 70 -5.42 7.71 1.96
C ALA A 70 -5.07 9.04 1.27
N LEU A 71 -3.78 9.38 1.25
CA LEU A 71 -3.30 10.71 0.85
C LEU A 71 -2.35 10.69 -0.37
N MET A 72 -1.52 9.66 -0.52
CA MET A 72 -0.38 9.69 -1.45
C MET A 72 -0.43 8.55 -2.47
N VAL A 73 -0.04 8.86 -3.71
CA VAL A 73 0.20 7.90 -4.80
C VAL A 73 1.68 7.93 -5.16
N SER A 74 2.40 6.84 -4.90
CA SER A 74 3.84 6.77 -5.19
C SER A 74 4.15 6.50 -6.66
N HIS A 75 5.42 6.65 -7.04
CA HIS A 75 5.90 6.44 -8.41
C HIS A 75 5.50 5.08 -9.01
N ASN A 76 5.52 4.01 -8.20
CA ASN A 76 5.31 2.63 -8.64
C ASN A 76 3.83 2.19 -8.69
N TYR A 77 2.88 3.08 -8.39
CA TYR A 77 1.45 2.75 -8.36
C TYR A 77 0.86 2.78 -9.78
N THR A 78 1.36 1.93 -10.67
CA THR A 78 1.01 1.91 -12.10
C THR A 78 -0.48 1.70 -12.33
N ASN A 79 -1.11 0.79 -11.58
CA ASN A 79 -2.55 0.52 -11.69
C ASN A 79 -3.39 1.75 -11.34
N ILE A 80 -3.07 2.44 -10.24
CA ILE A 80 -3.81 3.65 -9.82
C ILE A 80 -3.58 4.78 -10.81
N LYS A 81 -2.34 4.98 -11.29
CA LYS A 81 -2.04 5.98 -12.32
C LYS A 81 -2.78 5.72 -13.63
N SER A 82 -2.87 4.46 -14.06
CA SER A 82 -3.65 4.08 -15.23
C SER A 82 -5.13 4.39 -15.06
N LEU A 83 -5.70 4.09 -13.88
CA LEU A 83 -7.10 4.41 -13.58
C LEU A 83 -7.31 5.94 -13.52
N ALA A 84 -6.38 6.69 -12.95
CA ALA A 84 -6.44 8.15 -12.91
C ALA A 84 -6.48 8.74 -14.33
N THR A 85 -5.64 8.23 -15.24
CA THR A 85 -5.70 8.59 -16.67
C THR A 85 -7.03 8.21 -17.31
N GLU A 86 -7.50 6.98 -17.11
CA GLU A 86 -8.77 6.49 -17.66
C GLU A 86 -9.97 7.36 -17.25
N PHE A 87 -10.00 7.81 -16.00
CA PHE A 87 -11.09 8.62 -15.46
C PHE A 87 -10.85 10.14 -15.58
N ASN A 88 -9.79 10.57 -16.27
CA ASN A 88 -9.39 11.99 -16.35
C ASN A 88 -9.28 12.66 -14.97
N CYS A 89 -8.75 11.93 -13.99
CA CYS A 89 -8.48 12.41 -12.64
C CYS A 89 -7.02 12.84 -12.56
N PRO A 90 -6.71 14.15 -12.59
CA PRO A 90 -5.34 14.62 -12.49
C PRO A 90 -4.76 14.31 -11.10
N LEU A 91 -3.48 13.96 -11.07
CA LEU A 91 -2.72 13.80 -9.82
C LEU A 91 -1.92 15.07 -9.56
N GLU A 92 -1.94 15.53 -8.32
CA GLU A 92 -1.16 16.68 -7.89
C GLU A 92 0.13 16.25 -7.19
N THR A 93 1.17 17.09 -7.29
CA THR A 93 2.42 16.87 -6.56
C THR A 93 2.16 17.11 -5.07
N PHE A 94 2.36 16.07 -4.27
CA PHE A 94 2.30 16.20 -2.83
C PHE A 94 3.44 17.09 -2.32
N THR A 95 3.10 18.09 -1.49
CA THR A 95 4.08 18.94 -0.80
C THR A 95 3.90 18.78 0.70
N GLY A 96 4.81 18.04 1.34
CA GLY A 96 4.74 17.73 2.76
C GLY A 96 5.95 18.25 3.52
N ARG A 97 5.76 18.56 4.81
CA ARG A 97 6.83 18.84 5.77
C ARG A 97 6.77 17.82 6.90
N SER A 98 7.92 17.43 7.42
CA SER A 98 8.00 16.61 8.64
C SER A 98 8.37 17.52 9.82
N LEU A 99 7.64 17.40 10.93
CA LEU A 99 7.87 18.13 12.17
C LEU A 99 8.28 17.15 13.26
N ASN A 100 9.32 17.48 14.02
CA ASN A 100 9.58 16.86 15.30
C ASN A 100 8.68 17.52 16.35
N ILE A 101 7.79 16.73 16.96
CA ILE A 101 6.81 17.23 17.92
C ILE A 101 7.48 17.61 19.24
N GLU A 102 8.59 16.97 19.61
CA GLU A 102 9.24 17.18 20.91
C GLU A 102 9.89 18.57 21.01
N ASP A 103 10.48 19.04 19.92
CA ASP A 103 11.23 20.30 19.88
C ASP A 103 10.67 21.33 18.86
N ASN A 104 9.55 21.00 18.21
CA ASN A 104 8.93 21.79 17.13
C ASN A 104 9.87 22.12 15.96
N SER A 105 10.94 21.35 15.76
CA SER A 105 11.85 21.56 14.63
C SER A 105 11.30 20.92 13.36
N ILE A 106 11.50 21.58 12.23
CA ILE A 106 11.19 20.98 10.93
C ILE A 106 12.32 20.00 10.58
N LEU A 107 12.00 18.71 10.59
CA LEU A 107 12.94 17.62 10.30
C LEU A 107 13.32 17.60 8.82
N VAL A 108 12.34 17.83 7.95
CA VAL A 108 12.51 17.72 6.51
C VAL A 108 11.58 18.72 5.82
N ASN A 109 12.18 19.67 5.08
CA ASN A 109 11.48 20.67 4.28
C ASN A 109 10.96 20.11 2.93
N ASP A 110 11.36 18.89 2.58
CA ASP A 110 11.03 18.22 1.32
C ASP A 110 11.20 16.69 1.48
N THR A 111 10.12 15.92 1.33
CA THR A 111 10.13 14.47 1.52
C THR A 111 11.10 13.73 0.59
N ASP A 112 11.52 14.34 -0.53
CA ASP A 112 12.57 13.80 -1.41
C ASP A 112 13.96 13.80 -0.73
N LYS A 113 14.11 14.53 0.36
CA LYS A 113 15.32 14.63 1.19
C LYS A 113 15.20 13.97 2.55
N ILE A 114 14.17 13.15 2.77
CA ILE A 114 14.26 12.16 3.85
C ILE A 114 15.61 11.45 3.61
N GLY A 115 16.46 11.38 4.62
CA GLY A 115 17.82 10.80 4.54
C GLY A 115 17.90 9.33 4.10
N ILE A 116 16.82 8.79 3.51
CA ILE A 116 16.79 7.62 2.64
C ILE A 116 17.96 7.68 1.69
N TYR A 117 18.12 8.71 0.84
CA TYR A 117 19.18 8.70 -0.17
C TYR A 117 20.57 8.69 0.44
N SER A 118 20.85 9.52 1.46
CA SER A 118 22.17 9.57 2.08
C SER A 118 22.54 8.29 2.84
N LYS A 119 21.58 7.57 3.43
CA LYS A 119 21.82 6.29 4.13
C LYS A 119 21.75 5.07 3.19
N LEU A 120 20.95 5.16 2.13
CA LEU A 120 20.75 4.11 1.13
C LEU A 120 21.88 4.08 0.11
N LEU A 121 22.38 5.23 -0.35
CA LEU A 121 23.43 5.30 -1.37
C LEU A 121 24.70 4.50 -1.00
N PRO A 122 25.24 4.60 0.22
CA PRO A 122 26.40 3.79 0.62
C PRO A 122 26.11 2.28 0.66
N ASN A 123 24.83 1.88 0.79
CA ASN A 123 24.39 0.50 0.95
C ASN A 123 23.53 0.01 -0.23
N ILE A 124 23.57 0.71 -1.38
CA ILE A 124 22.60 0.49 -2.46
C ILE A 124 22.74 -0.89 -3.10
N SER A 125 23.97 -1.39 -3.25
CA SER A 125 24.24 -2.72 -3.81
C SER A 125 23.58 -3.81 -2.97
N HIS A 126 23.82 -3.77 -1.66
CA HIS A 126 23.23 -4.70 -0.70
C HIS A 126 21.70 -4.59 -0.66
N TYR A 127 21.16 -3.37 -0.67
CA TYR A 127 19.72 -3.17 -0.77
C TYR A 127 19.12 -3.77 -2.05
N LEU A 128 19.79 -3.60 -3.19
CA LEU A 128 19.33 -4.13 -4.47
C LEU A 128 19.40 -5.67 -4.52
N GLU A 129 20.43 -6.26 -3.94
CA GLU A 129 20.56 -7.71 -3.76
C GLU A 129 19.42 -8.27 -2.92
N GLU A 130 19.16 -7.67 -1.74
CA GLU A 130 18.03 -8.07 -0.91
C GLU A 130 16.70 -7.89 -1.64
N LYS A 131 16.49 -6.77 -2.33
CA LYS A 131 15.29 -6.54 -3.15
C LYS A 131 15.09 -7.63 -4.21
N GLN A 132 16.16 -8.17 -4.78
CA GLN A 132 16.08 -9.23 -5.79
C GLN A 132 15.45 -10.51 -5.22
N SER A 133 15.76 -10.85 -3.96
CA SER A 133 15.18 -12.01 -3.25
C SER A 133 13.66 -11.91 -3.06
N PHE A 134 13.10 -10.70 -3.12
CA PHE A 134 11.66 -10.43 -2.94
C PHE A 134 10.89 -10.20 -4.24
N LEU A 135 11.51 -10.34 -5.42
CA LEU A 135 10.84 -10.05 -6.70
C LEU A 135 9.54 -10.83 -6.93
N ASN A 136 9.44 -12.03 -6.36
CA ASN A 136 8.30 -12.93 -6.53
C ASN A 136 7.30 -12.90 -5.37
N ILE A 137 7.44 -11.98 -4.40
CA ILE A 137 6.57 -11.93 -3.20
C ILE A 137 5.08 -11.77 -3.51
N SER A 138 4.74 -11.21 -4.66
CA SER A 138 3.36 -11.03 -5.12
C SER A 138 2.73 -12.28 -5.72
N ARG A 139 3.52 -13.34 -6.00
CA ARG A 139 2.99 -14.61 -6.52
C ARG A 139 2.25 -15.38 -5.41
N PRO A 140 1.26 -16.23 -5.75
CA PRO A 140 0.68 -17.16 -4.78
C PRO A 140 1.76 -17.95 -4.02
N GLY A 141 1.62 -18.05 -2.69
CA GLY A 141 2.66 -18.62 -1.83
C GLY A 141 3.86 -17.69 -1.57
N HIS A 142 3.71 -16.40 -1.85
CA HIS A 142 4.69 -15.33 -1.58
C HIS A 142 6.10 -15.60 -2.12
N GLY A 143 6.20 -16.23 -3.29
CA GLY A 143 7.49 -16.53 -3.91
C GLY A 143 8.32 -17.59 -3.17
N GLN A 144 7.68 -18.43 -2.34
CA GLN A 144 8.33 -19.47 -1.53
C GLN A 144 9.33 -18.91 -0.48
N LEU A 145 9.12 -17.66 -0.05
CA LEU A 145 9.85 -17.09 1.07
C LEU A 145 9.65 -17.96 2.32
N SER A 146 10.71 -18.07 3.13
CA SER A 146 10.65 -18.84 4.37
C SER A 146 9.70 -18.19 5.39
N GLU A 147 9.16 -18.99 6.31
CA GLU A 147 8.34 -18.47 7.42
C GLU A 147 9.08 -17.37 8.20
N ARG A 148 10.39 -17.54 8.40
CA ARG A 148 11.22 -16.52 9.06
C ARG A 148 11.20 -15.19 8.32
N GLU A 149 11.24 -15.20 6.99
CA GLU A 149 11.22 -13.98 6.18
C GLU A 149 9.84 -13.30 6.15
N LEU A 150 8.76 -14.06 6.28
CA LEU A 150 7.39 -13.54 6.25
C LEU A 150 6.90 -13.05 7.62
N TYR A 151 7.30 -13.72 8.70
CA TYR A 151 6.73 -13.48 10.04
C TYR A 151 7.68 -12.79 11.02
N ALA A 152 8.99 -12.71 10.73
CA ALA A 152 9.89 -11.99 11.63
C ALA A 152 9.46 -10.52 11.75
N PRO A 153 9.51 -9.94 12.98
CA PRO A 153 9.34 -8.51 13.14
C PRO A 153 10.33 -7.77 12.23
N ILE A 154 9.86 -6.77 11.52
CA ILE A 154 10.68 -5.99 10.58
C ILE A 154 11.95 -5.42 11.23
N SER A 155 11.89 -5.08 12.52
CA SER A 155 13.04 -4.62 13.30
C SER A 155 14.15 -5.67 13.44
N GLN A 156 13.76 -6.94 13.56
CA GLN A 156 14.64 -8.10 13.61
C GLN A 156 15.13 -8.48 12.21
N PHE A 157 14.25 -8.46 11.21
CA PHE A 157 14.62 -8.67 9.80
C PHE A 157 15.74 -7.71 9.37
N LEU A 158 15.56 -6.41 9.62
CA LEU A 158 16.58 -5.39 9.31
C LEU A 158 17.85 -5.54 10.14
N LYS A 159 17.80 -6.15 11.34
CA LYS A 159 18.99 -6.43 12.14
C LYS A 159 19.77 -7.62 11.57
N ASP A 160 19.08 -8.72 11.30
CA ASP A 160 19.66 -9.96 10.77
C ASP A 160 20.32 -9.74 9.41
N ARG A 161 19.80 -8.79 8.62
CA ARG A 161 20.32 -8.41 7.30
C ARG A 161 21.26 -7.22 7.33
N ASN A 162 21.72 -6.71 8.48
CA ASN A 162 22.58 -5.51 8.53
C ASN A 162 21.98 -4.26 7.82
N MET A 163 20.64 -4.15 7.78
CA MET A 163 19.88 -3.06 7.15
C MET A 163 19.21 -2.11 8.16
N SER A 164 19.69 -2.07 9.40
CA SER A 164 19.09 -1.23 10.45
C SER A 164 19.11 0.27 10.14
N TYR A 165 19.96 0.72 9.20
CA TYR A 165 19.99 2.11 8.72
C TYR A 165 18.68 2.55 8.03
N LEU A 166 17.84 1.60 7.59
CA LEU A 166 16.54 1.90 6.96
C LEU A 166 15.44 2.24 7.96
N LYS A 167 15.62 1.97 9.25
CA LYS A 167 14.57 2.14 10.27
C LYS A 167 14.03 3.57 10.32
N ASP A 168 14.91 4.57 10.36
CA ASP A 168 14.51 5.98 10.43
C ASP A 168 13.84 6.44 9.13
N ALA A 169 14.41 6.00 8.01
CA ALA A 169 13.94 6.31 6.66
C ALA A 169 12.52 5.77 6.41
N TRP A 170 12.28 4.51 6.77
CA TRP A 170 10.98 3.87 6.61
C TRP A 170 10.01 4.23 7.71
N GLY A 171 10.48 4.63 8.90
CA GLY A 171 9.62 5.02 10.02
C GLY A 171 8.67 6.18 9.67
N LEU A 172 9.17 7.14 8.89
CA LEU A 172 8.39 8.27 8.37
C LEU A 172 7.33 7.89 7.32
N ALA A 173 7.42 6.72 6.70
CA ALA A 173 6.42 6.26 5.72
C ALA A 173 5.56 5.11 6.27
N TYR A 174 5.98 4.49 7.37
CA TYR A 174 5.34 3.31 7.96
C TYR A 174 4.66 3.63 9.28
N THR A 175 5.42 4.09 10.28
CA THR A 175 4.91 4.32 11.64
C THR A 175 4.05 5.56 11.71
N SER A 176 4.50 6.67 11.13
CA SER A 176 3.70 7.91 11.02
C SER A 176 2.41 7.72 10.21
N ALA A 177 2.39 6.77 9.28
CA ALA A 177 1.22 6.41 8.48
C ALA A 177 0.26 5.42 9.19
N GLY A 178 0.57 5.04 10.44
CA GLY A 178 -0.31 4.20 11.27
C GLY A 178 -0.18 2.69 11.05
N TYR A 179 0.86 2.21 10.36
CA TYR A 179 1.07 0.77 10.12
C TYR A 179 1.73 0.01 11.28
N GLY A 180 1.93 0.67 12.43
CA GLY A 180 2.62 0.10 13.60
C GLY A 180 4.08 0.54 13.70
N PHE A 181 4.87 -0.15 14.53
CA PHE A 181 6.19 0.32 14.95
C PHE A 181 7.34 -0.44 14.26
N LEU A 182 8.21 0.28 13.54
CA LEU A 182 9.47 -0.29 13.01
C LEU A 182 10.57 -0.38 14.08
N VAL A 183 10.45 0.39 15.14
CA VAL A 183 11.35 0.39 16.29
C VAL A 183 10.49 0.33 17.54
N LYS A 184 10.71 -0.65 18.41
CA LYS A 184 10.15 -0.62 19.77
C LYS A 184 10.94 0.42 20.56
N ASN A 185 10.50 1.67 20.51
CA ASN A 185 10.82 2.57 21.61
C ASN A 185 9.79 2.25 22.69
N ILE A 186 10.25 1.69 23.81
CA ILE A 186 9.46 1.56 25.04
C ILE A 186 9.47 2.93 25.70
#